data_AF-A0A9W6US28-F1
#
_entry.id   AF-A0A9W6US28-F1
#
_cell.length_a   1.000
_cell.length_b   1.000
_cell.length_c   1.000
_cell.angle_alpha   90.00
_cell.angle_beta   90.00
_cell.angle_gamma   90.00
#
_symmetry.space_group_name_H-M   'P 1'
#
loop_
_entity.id
_entity.type
_entity.pdbx_description
1 polymer ?
#
loop_
_entity_poly.entity_id
_entity_poly.type
_entity_poly.pdbx_seq_one_letter_code
_entity_poly.pdbx_strand_id
1 'polypeptide(L)'
;MLAGTTPVLVHNCNDPVYRGDARPPEEIKAAGGFIPQDPSSERSLLDYASDIRNKSRFVGTSKSADIAATYFGGREGYVYEISGAPGGIDVNKELGSLSPSPHEREIAFDGGIPWEYVTRVWKKDEWGEVDFDYDEPIWER
;
A
#
# COMPACT_ATOMS: atom_id res chain seq x y z
N MET A 1 -4.76 36.52 -12.73
CA MET A 1 -4.35 35.78 -11.53
C MET A 1 -4.50 34.30 -11.85
N LEU A 2 -3.40 33.57 -11.97
CA LEU A 2 -3.38 32.16 -12.35
C LEU A 2 -3.20 31.34 -11.07
N ALA A 3 -4.26 30.68 -10.62
CA ALA A 3 -4.14 29.59 -9.65
C ALA A 3 -3.72 28.35 -10.43
N GLY A 4 -2.42 28.02 -10.37
CA GLY A 4 -1.90 26.77 -10.91
C GLY A 4 -2.34 25.63 -10.01
N THR A 5 -3.38 24.91 -10.40
CA THR A 5 -3.68 23.59 -9.86
C THR A 5 -2.65 22.64 -10.47
N THR A 6 -1.57 22.35 -9.74
CA THR A 6 -0.69 21.24 -10.06
C THR A 6 -1.55 19.98 -10.09
N PRO A 7 -1.64 19.25 -11.21
CA PRO A 7 -2.23 17.93 -11.16
C PRO A 7 -1.30 17.08 -10.29
N VAL A 8 -1.77 16.73 -9.09
CA VAL A 8 -1.21 15.59 -8.34
C VAL A 8 -1.19 14.46 -9.36
N LEU A 9 -0.01 13.91 -9.61
CA LEU A 9 0.20 12.85 -10.58
C LEU A 9 -0.42 11.57 -10.01
N VAL A 10 -1.74 11.49 -10.09
CA VAL A 10 -2.55 10.32 -9.76
C VAL A 10 -2.00 9.15 -10.57
N HIS A 11 -1.66 8.08 -9.88
CA HIS A 11 -1.12 6.89 -10.50
C HIS A 11 -2.24 6.21 -11.30
N ASN A 12 -2.41 6.62 -12.57
CA ASN A 12 -3.44 6.11 -13.47
C ASN A 12 -3.02 4.78 -14.14
N CYS A 13 -2.25 3.94 -13.45
CA CYS A 13 -1.82 2.65 -14.00
C CYS A 13 -2.83 1.59 -13.59
N ASN A 14 -3.39 0.88 -14.58
CA ASN A 14 -4.19 -0.34 -14.37
C ASN A 14 -3.42 -1.46 -13.65
N ASP A 15 -2.11 -1.29 -13.44
CA ASP A 15 -1.28 -2.27 -12.75
C ASP A 15 -1.62 -2.30 -11.26
N PRO A 16 -1.79 -3.50 -10.68
CA PRO A 16 -2.06 -3.63 -9.26
C PRO A 16 -0.89 -3.14 -8.40
N VAL A 17 -1.22 -2.77 -7.17
CA VAL A 17 -0.27 -2.56 -6.09
C VAL A 17 -0.52 -3.57 -4.98
N TYR A 18 0.48 -3.78 -4.15
CA TYR A 18 0.50 -4.86 -3.18
C TYR A 18 0.76 -4.33 -1.78
N ARG A 19 0.11 -4.93 -0.79
CA ARG A 19 0.31 -4.59 0.62
C ARG A 19 0.53 -5.85 1.44
N GLY A 20 1.67 -5.93 2.13
CA GLY A 20 1.85 -6.88 3.22
C GLY A 20 1.16 -6.37 4.49
N ASP A 21 0.35 -7.20 5.14
CA ASP A 21 -0.33 -6.85 6.40
C ASP A 21 -0.50 -8.10 7.27
N ALA A 22 -0.36 -7.95 8.59
CA ALA A 22 -0.52 -9.05 9.53
C ALA A 22 -2.00 -9.40 9.76
N ARG A 23 -2.90 -8.44 9.52
CA ARG A 23 -4.34 -8.64 9.71
C ARG A 23 -4.91 -9.54 8.63
N PRO A 24 -5.84 -10.45 8.97
CA PRO A 24 -6.44 -11.38 8.02
C PRO A 24 -7.55 -10.72 7.17
N PRO A 25 -7.90 -11.31 6.02
CA PRO A 25 -8.81 -10.69 5.06
C PRO A 25 -10.20 -10.41 5.64
N GLU A 26 -10.70 -11.25 6.55
CA GLU A 26 -11.97 -11.03 7.23
C GLU A 26 -11.98 -9.76 8.09
N GLU A 27 -10.85 -9.42 8.74
CA GLU A 27 -10.72 -8.22 9.55
C GLU A 27 -10.68 -6.97 8.67
N ILE A 28 -9.85 -6.99 7.63
CA ILE A 28 -9.74 -5.89 6.67
C ILE A 28 -11.09 -5.65 5.98
N LYS A 29 -11.77 -6.71 5.57
CA LYS A 29 -13.11 -6.62 4.97
C LYS A 29 -14.14 -6.06 5.94
N ALA A 30 -14.14 -6.51 7.19
CA ALA A 30 -15.06 -6.01 8.22
C ALA A 30 -14.84 -4.52 8.54
N ALA A 31 -13.60 -4.05 8.47
CA ALA A 31 -13.25 -2.64 8.60
C ALA A 31 -13.65 -1.78 7.37
N GLY A 32 -14.11 -2.41 6.28
CA GLY A 32 -14.42 -1.74 5.02
C GLY A 32 -13.19 -1.49 4.13
N GLY A 33 -12.02 -2.04 4.49
CA GLY A 33 -10.76 -1.88 3.77
C GLY A 33 -9.59 -1.52 4.68
N PHE A 34 -8.53 -0.99 4.10
CA PHE A 34 -7.37 -0.49 4.82
C PHE A 34 -7.62 0.93 5.32
N ILE A 35 -7.84 1.06 6.63
CA ILE A 35 -7.96 2.36 7.29
C ILE A 35 -6.58 2.84 7.76
N PRO A 36 -6.23 4.14 7.57
CA PRO A 36 -4.98 4.70 8.07
C PRO A 36 -4.87 4.60 9.59
N GLN A 37 -3.63 4.56 10.10
CA GLN A 37 -3.39 4.47 11.54
C GLN A 37 -3.75 5.77 12.29
N ASP A 38 -3.66 6.91 11.61
CA ASP A 38 -4.10 8.22 12.11
C ASP A 38 -4.71 9.03 10.96
N PRO A 39 -6.02 8.85 10.67
CA PRO A 39 -6.70 9.54 9.56
C PRO A 39 -6.70 11.07 9.67
N SER A 40 -6.47 11.62 10.87
CA SER A 40 -6.42 13.06 11.14
C SER A 40 -5.03 13.67 11.05
N SER A 41 -4.00 12.86 10.77
CA SER A 41 -2.62 13.30 10.79
C SER A 41 -2.32 14.37 9.73
N GLU A 42 -1.71 15.49 10.14
CA GLU A 42 -1.23 16.54 9.23
C GLU A 42 0.20 16.29 8.74
N ARG A 43 0.78 15.11 9.02
CA ARG A 43 2.15 14.78 8.61
C ARG A 43 2.31 14.84 7.10
N SER A 44 3.48 15.34 6.68
CA SER A 44 3.85 15.35 5.27
C SER A 44 4.11 13.93 4.76
N LEU A 45 4.12 13.78 3.43
CA LEU A 45 4.50 12.51 2.79
C LEU A 45 5.94 12.12 3.17
N LEU A 46 6.85 13.09 3.26
CA LEU A 46 8.23 12.86 3.66
C LEU A 46 8.32 12.37 5.11
N ASP A 47 7.61 12.99 6.05
CA ASP A 47 7.60 12.54 7.45
C ASP A 47 7.08 11.11 7.56
N TYR A 48 5.99 10.81 6.84
CA TYR A 48 5.43 9.47 6.77
C TYR A 48 6.44 8.45 6.23
N ALA A 49 7.04 8.72 5.06
CA ALA A 49 7.96 7.79 4.40
C ALA A 49 9.28 7.60 5.18
N SER A 50 9.65 8.56 6.05
CA SER A 50 10.95 8.54 6.74
C SER A 50 11.02 7.59 7.94
N ASP A 51 9.89 7.23 8.56
CA ASP A 51 9.88 6.33 9.72
C ASP A 51 8.53 5.61 9.85
N ILE A 52 8.56 4.27 9.88
CA ILE A 52 7.39 3.41 10.06
C ILE A 52 6.61 3.69 11.36
N ARG A 53 7.24 4.31 12.37
CA ARG A 53 6.59 4.71 13.63
C ARG A 53 5.70 5.93 13.47
N ASN A 54 5.82 6.66 12.36
CA ASN A 54 5.02 7.84 12.07
C ASN A 54 3.63 7.43 11.58
N LYS A 55 2.73 7.16 12.54
CA LYS A 55 1.29 7.00 12.26
C LYS A 55 0.79 8.21 11.47
N SER A 56 0.11 7.95 10.37
CA SER A 56 -0.31 8.97 9.41
C SER A 56 -1.66 8.63 8.78
N ARG A 57 -2.14 9.55 7.93
CA ARG A 57 -3.31 9.37 7.06
C ARG A 57 -3.03 8.54 5.82
N PHE A 58 -1.79 8.11 5.62
CA PHE A 58 -1.37 7.32 4.47
C PHE A 58 -1.44 5.82 4.75
N VAL A 59 -1.82 5.05 3.73
CA VAL A 59 -1.67 3.59 3.67
C VAL A 59 -0.68 3.26 2.56
N GLY A 60 0.47 2.73 2.94
CA GLY A 60 1.52 2.31 2.01
C GLY A 60 1.20 1.00 1.30
N THR A 61 1.58 0.94 0.03
CA THR A 61 1.57 -0.23 -0.85
C THR A 61 2.82 -0.21 -1.72
N SER A 62 3.19 -1.32 -2.35
CA SER A 62 4.30 -1.40 -3.30
C SER A 62 3.80 -1.78 -4.69
N LYS A 63 4.49 -1.32 -5.73
CA LYS A 63 4.30 -1.83 -7.10
C LYS A 63 4.82 -3.26 -7.31
N SER A 64 5.46 -3.87 -6.31
CA SER A 64 6.03 -5.22 -6.38
C SER A 64 5.45 -6.09 -5.28
N ALA A 65 4.93 -7.25 -5.68
CA ALA A 65 4.39 -8.26 -4.78
C ALA A 65 5.47 -8.80 -3.84
N ASP A 66 6.67 -9.09 -4.36
CA ASP A 66 7.81 -9.57 -3.57
C ASP A 66 8.27 -8.56 -2.50
N ILE A 67 8.32 -7.28 -2.87
CA ILE A 67 8.65 -6.20 -1.93
C ILE A 67 7.57 -6.09 -0.86
N ALA A 68 6.29 -6.17 -1.24
CA ALA A 68 5.18 -6.18 -0.28
C ALA A 68 5.25 -7.38 0.67
N ALA A 69 5.59 -8.57 0.16
CA ALA A 69 5.77 -9.77 0.98
C ALA A 69 6.96 -9.62 1.95
N THR A 70 8.07 -9.05 1.49
CA THR A 70 9.31 -8.94 2.28
C THR A 70 9.26 -7.84 3.34
N TYR A 71 8.84 -6.63 2.95
CA TYR A 71 9.04 -5.43 3.75
C TYR A 71 7.78 -4.97 4.51
N PHE A 72 6.62 -5.51 4.18
CA PHE A 72 5.35 -5.09 4.77
C PHE A 72 4.71 -6.24 5.57
N GLY A 73 4.16 -5.91 6.74
CA GLY A 73 3.36 -6.84 7.56
C GLY A 73 4.13 -7.81 8.45
N GLY A 74 5.47 -7.85 8.40
CA GLY A 74 6.29 -8.79 9.19
C GLY A 74 6.38 -10.19 8.55
N ARG A 75 6.95 -11.15 9.28
CA ARG A 75 7.18 -12.52 8.77
C ARG A 75 5.88 -13.29 8.56
N GLU A 76 4.95 -13.20 9.49
CA GLU A 76 3.61 -13.79 9.34
C GLU A 76 2.65 -12.78 8.70
N GLY A 77 1.58 -13.28 8.09
CA GLY A 77 0.50 -12.43 7.60
C GLY A 77 0.12 -12.74 6.16
N TYR A 78 -0.24 -11.69 5.43
CA TYR A 78 -0.89 -11.78 4.14
C TYR A 78 -0.32 -10.76 3.18
N VAL A 79 -0.40 -11.06 1.88
CA VAL A 79 -0.17 -10.09 0.82
C VAL A 79 -1.48 -9.84 0.09
N TYR A 80 -1.86 -8.58 -0.01
CA TYR A 80 -3.10 -8.13 -0.65
C TYR A 80 -2.78 -7.49 -1.98
N GLU A 81 -3.40 -7.97 -3.05
CA GLU A 81 -3.44 -7.28 -4.34
C GLU A 81 -4.59 -6.26 -4.35
N ILE A 82 -4.25 -5.06 -4.78
CA ILE A 82 -5.15 -3.91 -4.82
C ILE A 82 -5.13 -3.39 -6.25
N SER A 83 -6.27 -3.40 -6.92
CA SER A 83 -6.38 -2.98 -8.32
C SER A 83 -7.51 -1.99 -8.51
N GLY A 84 -7.28 -0.99 -9.35
CA GLY A 84 -8.27 0.04 -9.70
C GLY A 84 -8.59 1.05 -8.58
N ALA A 85 -7.87 1.02 -7.45
CA ALA A 85 -8.01 2.02 -6.40
C ALA A 85 -7.62 3.41 -6.95
N PRO A 86 -8.53 4.40 -6.97
CA PRO A 86 -8.21 5.72 -7.46
C PRO A 86 -7.28 6.44 -6.49
N GLY A 87 -6.50 7.38 -7.01
CA GLY A 87 -5.52 8.09 -6.20
C GLY A 87 -4.18 7.36 -6.17
N GLY A 88 -3.55 7.36 -5.00
CA GLY A 88 -2.20 6.85 -4.83
C GLY A 88 -1.14 7.87 -5.28
N ILE A 89 -0.23 8.19 -4.38
CA ILE A 89 0.91 9.06 -4.63
C ILE A 89 2.13 8.18 -4.83
N ASP A 90 2.78 8.31 -5.99
CA ASP A 90 4.08 7.69 -6.22
C ASP A 90 5.13 8.43 -5.40
N VAL A 91 5.57 7.80 -4.30
CA VAL A 91 6.45 8.42 -3.31
C VAL A 91 7.79 8.80 -3.91
N ASN A 92 8.34 7.97 -4.78
CA ASN A 92 9.60 8.24 -5.46
C ASN A 92 9.49 9.40 -6.43
N LYS A 93 8.38 9.47 -7.15
CA LYS A 93 8.13 10.57 -8.08
C LYS A 93 7.90 11.89 -7.36
N GLU A 94 7.15 11.87 -6.26
CA GLU A 94 6.79 13.07 -5.49
C GLU A 94 7.98 13.62 -4.70
N LEU A 95 8.75 12.74 -4.03
CA LEU A 95 9.88 13.15 -3.18
C LEU A 95 11.21 13.25 -3.94
N GLY A 96 11.33 12.61 -5.10
CA GLY A 96 12.56 12.59 -5.88
C GLY A 96 13.76 12.11 -5.07
N SER A 97 14.83 12.92 -5.02
CA SER A 97 16.04 12.61 -4.25
C SER A 97 15.85 12.60 -2.73
N LEU A 98 14.69 13.07 -2.22
CA LEU A 98 14.35 13.02 -0.80
C LEU A 98 13.67 11.71 -0.40
N SER A 99 13.36 10.81 -1.36
CA SER A 99 12.76 9.52 -1.05
C SER A 99 13.70 8.71 -0.15
N PRO A 100 13.27 8.36 1.09
CA PRO A 100 14.14 7.66 2.04
C PRO A 100 14.36 6.19 1.65
N SER A 101 13.35 5.55 1.05
CA SER A 101 13.35 4.14 0.69
C SER A 101 12.93 3.92 -0.77
N PRO A 102 13.70 4.41 -1.77
CA PRO A 102 13.24 4.37 -3.16
C PRO A 102 13.10 2.96 -3.73
N HIS A 103 13.80 1.99 -3.14
CA HIS A 103 13.71 0.58 -3.52
C HIS A 103 12.34 -0.04 -3.21
N GLU A 104 11.55 0.52 -2.28
CA GLU A 104 10.22 -0.01 -1.90
C GLU A 104 9.17 0.20 -2.99
N ARG A 105 9.43 1.08 -3.98
CA ARG A 105 8.51 1.41 -5.08
C ARG A 105 7.11 1.76 -4.56
N GLU A 106 7.08 2.56 -3.51
CA GLU A 106 5.87 2.80 -2.73
C GLU A 106 4.84 3.65 -3.50
N ILE A 107 3.58 3.21 -3.43
CA ILE A 107 2.40 4.03 -3.69
C ILE A 107 1.66 4.24 -2.37
N ALA A 108 1.59 5.49 -1.93
CA ALA A 108 0.93 5.87 -0.68
C ALA A 108 -0.50 6.36 -0.95
N PHE A 109 -1.49 5.77 -0.30
CA PHE A 109 -2.90 6.17 -0.40
C PHE A 109 -3.29 7.07 0.77
N ASP A 110 -3.62 8.32 0.48
CA ASP A 110 -4.10 9.30 1.43
C ASP A 110 -5.58 9.08 1.74
N GLY A 111 -5.89 8.70 2.98
CA GLY A 111 -7.26 8.38 3.42
C GLY A 111 -7.63 6.90 3.39
N GLY A 112 -6.69 6.03 3.00
CA GLY A 112 -6.89 4.57 3.02
C GLY A 112 -7.34 3.97 1.69
N ILE A 113 -7.73 2.69 1.74
CA ILE A 113 -8.06 1.89 0.55
C ILE A 113 -9.32 1.06 0.85
N PRO A 114 -10.46 1.37 0.21
CA PRO A 114 -11.68 0.57 0.38
C PRO A 114 -11.51 -0.90 -0.03
N TRP A 115 -12.19 -1.81 0.66
CA TRP A 115 -12.16 -3.26 0.37
C TRP A 115 -12.60 -3.58 -1.05
N GLU A 116 -13.39 -2.71 -1.68
CA GLU A 116 -13.82 -2.91 -3.06
C GLU A 116 -12.67 -2.98 -4.07
N TYR A 117 -11.49 -2.46 -3.73
CA TYR A 117 -10.31 -2.50 -4.58
C TYR A 117 -9.37 -3.68 -4.27
N VAL A 118 -9.61 -4.43 -3.19
CA VAL A 118 -8.87 -5.67 -2.91
C VAL A 118 -9.39 -6.77 -3.83
N THR A 119 -8.52 -7.32 -4.66
CA THR A 119 -8.86 -8.33 -5.68
C THR A 119 -8.41 -9.73 -5.30
N ARG A 120 -7.25 -9.88 -4.67
CA ARG A 120 -6.68 -11.16 -4.26
C ARG A 120 -5.92 -11.05 -2.94
N VAL A 121 -5.87 -12.14 -2.19
CA VAL A 121 -5.09 -12.24 -0.95
C VAL A 121 -4.37 -13.58 -0.91
N TRP A 122 -3.06 -13.54 -0.65
CA TRP A 122 -2.24 -14.71 -0.36
C TRP A 122 -1.89 -14.72 1.12
N LYS A 123 -1.78 -15.91 1.69
CA LYS A 123 -1.25 -16.11 3.02
C LYS A 123 0.24 -16.41 2.91
N LYS A 124 1.06 -15.73 3.70
CA LYS A 124 2.49 -16.05 3.80
C LYS A 124 2.67 -17.44 4.42
N ASP A 125 3.64 -18.18 3.92
CA ASP A 125 4.00 -19.49 4.45
C ASP A 125 4.75 -19.41 5.80
N GLU A 126 5.26 -20.53 6.31
CA GLU A 126 6.01 -20.57 7.57
C GLU A 126 7.36 -19.83 7.53
N TRP A 127 7.87 -19.53 6.33
CA TRP A 127 9.08 -18.74 6.11
C TRP A 127 8.79 -17.25 6.00
N GLY A 128 7.54 -16.90 5.73
CA GLY A 128 7.06 -15.54 5.52
C GLY A 128 7.07 -15.14 4.05
N GLU A 129 7.10 -16.13 3.17
CA GLU A 129 7.18 -15.97 1.73
C GLU A 129 5.83 -16.26 1.08
N VAL A 130 5.67 -15.76 -0.15
CA VAL A 130 4.59 -16.14 -1.06
C VAL A 130 5.25 -16.33 -2.41
N ASP A 131 5.09 -17.51 -3.00
CA ASP A 131 5.50 -17.75 -4.37
C ASP A 131 4.31 -17.46 -5.30
N PHE A 132 4.24 -16.24 -5.83
CA PHE A 132 3.09 -15.80 -6.62
C PHE A 132 2.87 -16.58 -7.93
N ASP A 133 3.85 -17.38 -8.38
CA ASP A 133 3.73 -18.23 -9.56
C ASP A 133 3.10 -19.60 -9.24
N TYR A 134 3.15 -20.05 -7.97
CA TYR A 134 2.70 -21.39 -7.56
C TYR A 134 1.63 -21.38 -6.46
N ASP A 135 1.63 -20.36 -5.61
CA ASP A 135 0.68 -20.23 -4.51
C ASP A 135 -0.65 -19.66 -5.00
N GLU A 136 -1.72 -20.40 -4.74
CA GLU A 136 -3.07 -19.93 -4.98
C GLU A 136 -3.49 -18.90 -3.93
N PRO A 137 -4.22 -17.85 -4.32
CA PRO A 137 -4.77 -16.91 -3.35
C PRO A 137 -5.78 -17.61 -2.44
N ILE A 138 -5.72 -17.31 -1.15
CA ILE A 138 -6.69 -17.80 -0.16
C ILE A 138 -8.05 -17.08 -0.26
N TRP A 139 -8.08 -15.96 -0.98
CA TRP A 139 -9.28 -15.19 -1.27
C TRP A 139 -9.13 -14.44 -2.60
N GLU A 140 -10.20 -14.42 -3.40
CA GLU A 140 -10.29 -13.66 -4.64
C GLU A 140 -11.70 -13.14 -4.90
N ARG A 141 -11.81 -12.17 -5.82
CA ARG A 141 -13.08 -11.59 -6.31
C ARG A 141 -13.35 -11.94 -7.76
#